data_AF-A0A5B8VS24-F1
#
_entry.id   AF-A0A5B8VS24-F1
#
_cell.length_a   1.000
_cell.length_b   1.000
_cell.length_c   1.000
_cell.angle_alpha   90.00
_cell.angle_beta   90.00
_cell.angle_gamma   90.00
#
_symmetry.space_group_name_H-M   'P 1'
#
loop_
_entity.id
_entity.type
_entity.pdbx_description
1 polymer ?
#
loop_
_entity_poly.entity_id
_entity_poly.type
_entity_poly.pdbx_seq_one_letter_code
_entity_poly.pdbx_strand_id
1 'polypeptide(L)'
;MEFCRSSSGHWLTIRSRGLYSARKKWYSYGNLAIANKVVFPKWRAGYSLFHNFAKSWEAELGARIIDFDSLKSVSGVASLAHFFGDFWTNIKGYASFLSGNQYTALTLTARQYLNEKTDFFYATMGYGNSRMI
;
A
#
# COMPACT_ATOMS: atom_id res chain seq x y z
N MET A 1 -12.55 -3.50 12.81
CA MET A 1 -12.37 -4.77 13.54
C MET A 1 -12.01 -5.82 12.51
N GLU A 2 -10.77 -6.31 12.49
CA GLU A 2 -10.40 -7.46 11.66
C GLU A 2 -10.18 -8.66 12.58
N PHE A 3 -10.95 -9.71 12.30
CA PHE A 3 -11.13 -10.90 13.10
C PHE A 3 -9.86 -11.78 13.01
N CYS A 4 -9.21 -12.01 14.16
CA CYS A 4 -8.10 -12.94 14.29
C CYS A 4 -8.66 -14.36 14.42
N ARG A 5 -8.42 -15.24 13.44
CA ARG A 5 -8.75 -16.66 13.54
C ARG A 5 -7.50 -17.43 13.99
N SER A 6 -7.56 -17.94 15.21
CA SER A 6 -6.52 -18.69 15.90
C SER A 6 -6.27 -20.05 15.23
N SER A 7 -5.00 -20.33 14.93
CA SER A 7 -4.44 -21.68 14.75
C SER A 7 -2.99 -21.66 15.24
N SER A 8 -2.83 -21.70 16.57
CA SER A 8 -1.61 -22.08 17.32
C SER A 8 -0.27 -21.82 16.61
N GLY A 9 -0.02 -20.58 16.22
CA GLY A 9 1.26 -20.08 15.71
C GLY A 9 1.48 -18.70 16.29
N HIS A 10 2.56 -18.52 17.04
CA HIS A 10 2.94 -17.20 17.54
C HIS A 10 3.47 -16.39 16.35
N TRP A 11 2.75 -15.35 15.96
CA TRP A 11 3.19 -14.39 14.95
C TRP A 11 3.28 -13.02 15.62
N LEU A 12 4.43 -12.37 15.49
CA LEU A 12 4.66 -11.05 16.06
C LEU A 12 4.66 -10.03 14.92
N THR A 13 3.77 -9.04 15.00
CA THR A 13 3.75 -7.92 14.06
C THR A 13 4.08 -6.63 14.79
N ILE A 14 5.13 -5.95 14.32
CA ILE A 14 5.51 -4.62 14.77
C ILE A 14 5.10 -3.64 13.67
N ARG A 15 4.25 -2.68 14.03
CA ARG A 15 3.82 -1.62 13.13
C ARG A 15 4.30 -0.30 13.70
N SER A 16 5.21 0.37 12.98
CA SER A 16 5.73 1.67 13.37
C SER A 16 5.26 2.74 12.38
N ARG A 17 4.75 3.83 12.93
CA ARG A 17 4.24 4.96 12.17
C ARG A 17 5.15 6.15 12.47
N GLY A 18 5.96 6.55 11.49
CA GLY A 18 6.91 7.66 11.60
C GLY A 18 6.33 8.94 11.00
N LEU A 19 6.00 9.91 11.84
CA LEU A 19 5.64 11.26 11.39
C LEU A 19 6.91 12.13 11.43
N TYR A 20 7.54 12.39 10.27
CA TYR A 20 8.72 13.25 10.22
C TYR A 20 8.30 14.71 9.98
N SER A 21 8.30 15.53 11.04
CA SER A 21 7.82 16.91 10.96
C SER A 21 8.94 17.88 10.58
N ALA A 22 9.16 18.07 9.27
CA ALA A 22 9.84 19.28 8.75
C ALA A 22 8.83 20.39 8.39
N ARG A 23 7.55 20.06 8.11
CA ARG A 23 6.40 20.98 7.94
C ARG A 23 5.11 20.20 7.57
N LYS A 24 4.74 19.10 8.25
CA LYS A 24 3.58 18.25 7.87
C LYS A 24 3.54 17.67 6.43
N LYS A 25 4.66 17.71 5.69
CA LYS A 25 4.72 17.32 4.26
C LYS A 25 5.17 15.88 4.01
N TRP A 26 5.76 15.21 4.99
CA TRP A 26 6.31 13.86 4.82
C TRP A 26 5.83 12.96 5.94
N TYR A 27 5.40 11.76 5.55
CA TYR A 27 4.93 10.76 6.48
C TYR A 27 5.46 9.41 6.03
N SER A 28 6.06 8.65 6.94
CA SER A 28 6.55 7.32 6.66
C SER A 28 5.81 6.29 7.49
N TYR A 29 5.51 5.18 6.84
CA TYR A 29 4.84 4.06 7.46
C TYR A 29 5.70 2.82 7.26
N GLY A 30 6.15 2.25 8.38
CA GLY A 30 6.93 1.03 8.42
C GLY A 30 6.11 -0.11 9.04
N ASN A 31 6.18 -1.29 8.44
CA ASN A 31 5.66 -2.50 9.05
C ASN A 31 6.71 -3.59 8.95
N LEU A 32 7.03 -4.21 10.08
CA LEU A 32 7.88 -5.38 10.15
C LEU A 32 7.08 -6.47 10.86
N ALA A 33 6.96 -7.65 10.28
CA ALA A 33 6.44 -8.81 10.98
C ALA A 33 7.35 -10.00 10.77
N ILE A 34 7.48 -10.80 11.82
CA ILE A 34 8.31 -12.00 11.83
C ILE A 34 7.44 -13.16 12.31
N ALA A 35 7.58 -14.31 11.66
CA ALA A 35 6.85 -15.51 12.02
C ALA A 35 7.77 -16.73 11.93
N ASN A 36 7.63 -17.66 12.88
CA ASN A 36 8.50 -18.83 13.01
C ASN A 36 7.73 -20.12 12.64
N LYS A 37 7.12 -20.18 11.45
CA LYS A 37 6.42 -21.37 10.95
C LYS A 37 6.48 -21.47 9.42
N VAL A 38 6.52 -22.70 8.89
CA VAL A 38 6.56 -23.06 7.46
C VAL A 38 5.43 -22.43 6.62
N VAL A 39 4.24 -22.23 7.21
CA VAL A 39 3.04 -21.70 6.51
C VAL A 39 3.00 -20.17 6.48
N PHE A 40 3.84 -19.50 7.27
CA PHE A 40 3.90 -18.04 7.37
C PHE A 40 5.23 -17.51 6.83
N PRO A 41 5.26 -16.28 6.28
CA PRO A 41 6.51 -15.70 5.83
C PRO A 41 7.45 -15.51 7.02
N LYS A 42 8.70 -15.97 6.89
CA LYS A 42 9.76 -15.88 7.93
C LYS A 42 9.89 -14.44 8.41
N TRP A 43 9.90 -13.51 7.47
CA TRP A 43 9.86 -12.09 7.74
C TRP A 43 9.13 -11.35 6.60
N ARG A 44 8.43 -10.29 6.97
CA ARG A 44 7.84 -9.33 6.04
C ARG A 44 8.22 -7.93 6.49
N ALA A 45 8.72 -7.13 5.56
CA ALA A 45 9.03 -5.74 5.78
C ALA A 45 8.28 -4.92 4.73
N GLY A 46 7.56 -3.90 5.17
CA GLY A 46 6.87 -2.94 4.31
C GLY A 46 7.29 -1.56 4.73
N TYR A 47 7.64 -0.73 3.76
CA TYR A 47 7.88 0.68 3.97
C TYR A 47 7.04 1.45 2.95
N SER A 48 6.38 2.52 3.38
CA SER A 48 5.61 3.39 2.51
C SER A 48 5.87 4.83 2.94
N LEU A 49 6.44 5.60 2.03
CA LEU A 49 6.72 7.01 2.18
C LEU A 49 5.63 7.80 1.46
N PHE A 50 5.02 8.71 2.18
CA PHE A 50 4.00 9.61 1.69
C PHE A 50 4.57 11.02 1.66
N HIS A 51 4.38 11.71 0.55
CA HIS A 51 4.75 13.09 0.37
C HIS A 51 3.52 13.92 0.02
N ASN A 52 3.14 14.79 0.95
CA ASN A 52 2.13 15.80 0.76
C ASN A 52 2.78 17.07 0.21
N PHE A 53 2.50 17.38 -1.05
CA PHE A 53 2.85 18.66 -1.65
C PHE A 53 1.85 19.72 -1.20
N ALA A 54 2.33 20.94 -0.97
CA ALA A 54 1.49 22.06 -0.50
C ALA A 54 0.38 22.48 -1.48
N LYS A 55 0.37 21.94 -2.71
CA LYS A 55 -0.54 22.28 -3.80
C LYS A 55 -1.61 21.21 -4.04
N SER A 56 -2.05 20.55 -2.95
CA SER A 56 -3.09 19.53 -2.98
C SER A 56 -2.72 18.24 -3.73
N TRP A 57 -1.43 17.91 -3.84
CA TRP A 57 -0.97 16.63 -4.37
C TRP A 57 -0.43 15.77 -3.23
N GLU A 58 -0.74 14.48 -3.23
CA GLU A 58 -0.15 13.50 -2.33
C GLU A 58 0.48 12.38 -3.14
N ALA A 59 1.79 12.18 -3.02
CA ALA A 59 2.47 11.03 -3.59
C ALA A 59 2.69 9.98 -2.51
N GLU A 60 2.46 8.71 -2.84
CA GLU A 60 2.81 7.54 -2.02
C GLU A 60 3.85 6.75 -2.80
N LEU A 61 4.95 6.36 -2.17
CA LEU A 61 5.89 5.42 -2.72
C LEU A 61 6.26 4.43 -1.62
N GLY A 62 5.96 3.17 -1.86
CA GLY A 62 6.23 2.10 -0.93
C GLY A 62 6.85 0.89 -1.58
N ALA A 63 7.53 0.11 -0.77
CA ALA A 63 8.04 -1.20 -1.12
C ALA A 63 7.72 -2.15 0.02
N ARG A 64 7.30 -3.37 -0.34
CA ARG A 64 6.99 -4.44 0.59
C ARG A 64 7.70 -5.69 0.14
N ILE A 65 8.51 -6.25 1.03
CA ILE A 65 9.22 -7.49 0.83
C ILE A 65 8.61 -8.52 1.77
N ILE A 66 8.29 -9.68 1.24
CA ILE A 66 7.75 -10.81 1.98
C ILE A 66 8.60 -12.02 1.61
N ASP A 67 9.25 -12.58 2.62
CA ASP A 67 10.11 -13.74 2.46
C ASP A 67 9.41 -14.96 3.04
N PHE A 68 8.98 -15.87 2.16
CA PHE A 68 8.50 -17.20 2.54
C PHE A 68 9.63 -18.21 2.45
N ASP A 69 9.49 -19.34 3.14
CA ASP A 69 10.51 -20.40 3.16
C ASP A 69 10.84 -20.94 1.76
N SER A 70 9.88 -20.94 0.84
CA SER A 70 10.03 -21.43 -0.53
C SER A 70 9.85 -20.36 -1.63
N LEU A 71 9.46 -19.13 -1.29
CA LEU A 71 9.12 -18.09 -2.27
C LEU A 71 9.49 -16.69 -1.76
N LYS A 72 10.09 -15.87 -2.63
CA LYS A 72 10.37 -14.46 -2.31
C LYS A 72 9.41 -13.58 -3.11
N SER A 73 8.72 -12.68 -2.42
CA SER A 73 7.80 -11.71 -3.01
C SER A 73 8.25 -10.29 -2.70
N VAL A 74 8.54 -9.52 -3.74
CA VAL A 74 8.88 -8.10 -3.63
C VAL A 74 7.84 -7.27 -4.36
N SER A 75 7.17 -6.36 -3.66
CA SER A 75 6.09 -5.53 -4.18
C SER A 75 6.43 -4.06 -4.02
N GLY A 76 6.62 -3.35 -5.12
CA GLY A 76 6.59 -1.89 -5.17
C GLY A 76 5.16 -1.38 -5.30
N VAL A 77 4.86 -0.27 -4.62
CA VAL A 77 3.64 0.51 -4.80
C VAL A 77 4.06 1.97 -5.02
N ALA A 78 3.45 2.61 -6.00
CA ALA A 78 3.59 4.03 -6.22
C ALA A 78 2.21 4.61 -6.51
N SER A 79 1.83 5.69 -5.84
CA SER A 79 0.56 6.36 -6.10
C SER A 79 0.72 7.86 -6.12
N LEU A 80 -0.11 8.51 -6.90
CA LEU A 80 -0.20 9.95 -6.97
C LEU A 80 -1.67 10.32 -6.85
N ALA A 81 -2.01 10.98 -5.75
CA ALA A 81 -3.31 11.56 -5.51
C ALA A 81 -3.28 13.05 -5.76
N HIS A 82 -4.39 13.58 -6.25
CA HIS A 82 -4.61 14.99 -6.40
C HIS A 82 -5.99 15.38 -5.89
N PHE A 83 -6.03 16.48 -5.14
CA PHE A 83 -7.23 17.02 -4.53
C PHE A 83 -7.56 18.37 -5.19
N PHE A 84 -8.55 18.37 -6.09
CA PHE A 84 -9.17 19.59 -6.62
C PHE A 84 -10.39 19.95 -5.78
N GLY A 85 -10.18 20.51 -4.58
CA GLY A 85 -11.26 20.87 -3.66
C GLY A 85 -12.07 19.63 -3.24
N ASP A 86 -13.27 19.49 -3.78
CA ASP A 86 -14.20 18.36 -3.55
C ASP A 86 -13.97 17.17 -4.50
N PHE A 87 -13.06 17.28 -5.47
CA PHE A 87 -12.70 16.19 -6.37
C PHE A 87 -11.35 15.58 -5.97
N TRP A 88 -11.34 14.30 -5.65
CA TRP A 88 -10.15 13.53 -5.31
C TRP A 88 -9.88 12.49 -6.38
N THR A 89 -8.72 12.53 -7.00
CA THR A 89 -8.25 11.48 -7.91
C THR A 89 -7.01 10.83 -7.34
N ASN A 90 -6.86 9.52 -7.54
CA ASN A 90 -5.68 8.77 -7.17
C ASN A 90 -5.37 7.76 -8.25
N ILE A 91 -4.16 7.87 -8.80
CA ILE A 91 -3.58 6.84 -9.64
C ILE A 91 -2.61 6.04 -8.78
N LYS A 92 -2.76 4.72 -8.75
CA LYS A 92 -1.94 3.81 -7.95
C LYS A 92 -1.43 2.67 -8.81
N GLY A 93 -0.12 2.62 -8.99
CA GLY A 93 0.60 1.52 -9.60
C GLY A 93 1.14 0.56 -8.54
N TYR A 94 1.04 -0.73 -8.83
CA TYR A 94 1.58 -1.83 -8.08
C TYR A 94 2.47 -2.66 -9.01
N ALA A 95 3.66 -2.99 -8.56
CA ALA A 95 4.58 -3.89 -9.25
C ALA A 95 5.04 -4.94 -8.27
N SER A 96 4.58 -6.18 -8.41
CA SER A 96 4.93 -7.31 -7.55
C SER A 96 5.70 -8.35 -8.32
N PHE A 97 6.85 -8.74 -7.81
CA PHE A 97 7.73 -9.78 -8.32
C PHE A 97 7.62 -10.96 -7.36
N LEU A 98 7.08 -12.07 -7.84
CA LEU A 98 6.92 -13.30 -7.06
C LEU A 98 7.63 -14.43 -7.79
N SER A 99 8.78 -14.87 -7.26
CA SER A 99 9.54 -16.05 -7.73
C SER A 99 9.57 -16.23 -9.26
N GLY A 100 9.93 -15.17 -10.00
CA GLY A 100 10.04 -15.20 -11.46
C GLY A 100 8.79 -14.72 -12.22
N ASN A 101 7.66 -14.44 -11.58
CA ASN A 101 6.51 -13.81 -12.23
C ASN A 101 6.42 -12.33 -11.88
N GLN A 102 6.26 -11.47 -12.89
CA GLN A 102 6.03 -10.04 -12.69
C GLN A 102 4.53 -9.73 -12.84
N TYR A 103 3.97 -9.19 -11.78
CA TYR A 103 2.59 -8.71 -11.72
C TYR A 103 2.61 -7.20 -11.67
N THR A 104 2.06 -6.55 -12.67
CA THR A 104 1.89 -5.10 -12.68
C THR A 104 0.41 -4.78 -12.71
N ALA A 105 -0.05 -3.99 -11.75
CA ALA A 105 -1.43 -3.51 -11.69
C ALA A 105 -1.44 -1.99 -11.58
N LEU A 106 -2.35 -1.36 -12.29
CA LEU A 106 -2.64 0.06 -12.25
C LEU A 106 -4.09 0.22 -11.80
N THR A 107 -4.33 1.08 -10.82
CA THR A 107 -5.65 1.40 -10.33
C THR A 107 -5.84 2.90 -10.40
N LEU A 108 -6.87 3.33 -11.10
CA LEU A 108 -7.32 4.71 -11.18
C LEU A 108 -8.56 4.84 -10.32
N THR A 109 -8.55 5.77 -9.39
CA THR A 109 -9.67 6.02 -8.51
C THR A 109 -10.03 7.50 -8.60
N ALA A 110 -11.30 7.78 -8.77
CA ALA A 110 -11.85 9.13 -8.73
C ALA A 110 -12.99 9.16 -7.72
N ARG A 111 -13.01 10.18 -6.88
CA ARG A 111 -14.04 10.43 -5.89
C ARG A 111 -14.47 11.89 -6.00
N GLN A 112 -15.77 12.12 -6.12
CA GLN A 112 -16.34 13.46 -6.11
C GLN A 112 -17.27 13.59 -4.91
N TYR A 113 -17.00 14.57 -4.04
CA TYR A 113 -17.92 14.93 -2.96
C TYR A 113 -18.96 15.93 -3.52
N LEU A 114 -20.24 15.68 -3.30
CA LEU A 114 -21.29 16.66 -3.56
C LEU A 114 -21.39 17.65 -2.38
N ASN A 115 -21.97 18.83 -2.64
CA ASN A 115 -22.03 20.03 -1.79
C ASN A 115 -22.38 19.84 -0.30
N GLU A 116 -22.90 18.67 0.11
CA GLU A 116 -23.26 18.37 1.50
C GLU A 116 -22.35 17.34 2.18
N LYS A 117 -21.16 17.01 1.63
CA LYS A 117 -20.16 16.08 2.20
C LYS A 117 -20.68 14.68 2.57
N THR A 118 -21.95 14.39 2.29
CA THR A 118 -22.67 13.18 2.67
C THR A 118 -22.85 12.27 1.46
N ASP A 119 -23.11 12.87 0.29
CA ASP A 119 -23.12 12.17 -0.99
C ASP A 119 -21.75 12.25 -1.67
N PHE A 120 -21.22 11.08 -2.03
CA PHE A 120 -19.98 10.97 -2.77
C PHE A 120 -20.14 9.97 -3.91
N PHE A 121 -19.70 10.35 -5.11
CA PHE A 121 -19.49 9.39 -6.19
C PHE A 121 -18.09 8.82 -6.06
N TYR A 122 -17.98 7.50 -6.10
CA TYR A 122 -16.72 6.77 -6.09
C TYR A 122 -16.66 5.89 -7.33
N ALA A 123 -15.69 6.15 -8.18
CA ALA A 123 -15.36 5.32 -9.33
C ALA A 123 -13.94 4.80 -9.16
N THR A 124 -13.75 3.50 -9.39
CA THR A 124 -12.42 2.89 -9.44
C THR A 124 -12.33 1.98 -10.66
N MET A 125 -11.19 2.05 -11.33
CA MET A 125 -10.88 1.29 -12.53
C MET A 125 -9.51 0.65 -12.32
N GLY A 126 -9.46 -0.68 -12.37
CA GLY A 126 -8.22 -1.44 -12.23
C GLY A 126 -7.85 -2.11 -13.53
N TYR A 127 -6.58 -2.00 -13.93
CA TYR A 127 -5.98 -2.75 -15.02
C TYR A 127 -4.77 -3.52 -14.50
N GLY A 128 -4.81 -4.85 -14.58
CA GLY A 128 -3.73 -5.72 -14.11
C GLY A 128 -3.24 -6.63 -15.21
N ASN A 129 -1.93 -6.70 -15.42
CA ASN A 129 -1.29 -7.67 -16.31
C ASN A 129 -0.33 -8.54 -15.51
N SER A 130 -0.44 -9.85 -15.69
CA SER A 130 0.49 -10.84 -15.16
C SER A 130 1.34 -11.36 -16.31
N ARG A 131 2.66 -11.13 -16.25
CA ARG A 131 3.61 -11.65 -17.22
C ARG A 131 4.49 -12.70 -16.56
N MET A 132 4.43 -13.92 -17.07
CA MET A 132 5.38 -14.99 -16.77
C MET A 132 6.64 -14.73 -17.62
N ILE A 133 7.81 -14.66 -16.99
CA ILE A 133 9.12 -14.54 -17.67
C ILE A 133 9.84 -15.88 -17.65
#